data_AF-A0A496Z5X8-F1
#
_entry.id   AF-A0A496Z5X8-F1
#
_cell.length_a   1.000
_cell.length_b   1.000
_cell.length_c   1.000
_cell.angle_alpha   90.00
_cell.angle_beta   90.00
_cell.angle_gamma   90.00
#
_symmetry.space_group_name_H-M   'P 1'
#
loop_
_entity.id
_entity.type
_entity.pdbx_description
1 polymer ?
#
loop_
_entity_poly.entity_id
_entity_poly.type
_entity_poly.pdbx_seq_one_letter_code
_entity_poly.pdbx_strand_id
1 'polypeptide(L)'
;MGGGLPRASVSELVEKHPGSGGQLFLVALLEAVWRLHRFVALVDAMDGFDPGTVEPCLLRHLLWVRGNGVVPAMQAADLLTRDNNMAALVLDLRDAPERDLRRIPATVWFRFQRVVETTEMALVVVTPHSMVSSARVRLQLNHPLPLAAFDRPRRNLQANLTPVLHRHPAAAAGEVRSMKCEGRSRNEATG
;
A
#
# COMPACT_ATOMS: atom_id res chain seq x y z
N MET A 1 7.28 -3.59 11.12
CA MET A 1 6.59 -4.55 10.21
C MET A 1 7.48 -5.77 9.95
N GLY A 2 7.30 -6.88 10.68
CA GLY A 2 8.26 -8.01 10.68
C GLY A 2 8.20 -8.99 9.50
N GLY A 3 7.26 -8.82 8.55
CA GLY A 3 7.02 -9.82 7.48
C GLY A 3 6.92 -9.28 6.05
N GLY A 4 7.01 -7.97 5.85
CA GLY A 4 6.82 -7.32 4.53
C GLY A 4 5.42 -7.51 3.94
N LEU A 5 5.15 -6.82 2.83
CA LEU A 5 3.98 -7.12 1.98
C LEU A 5 4.30 -8.30 1.05
N PRO A 6 3.33 -9.20 0.79
CA PRO A 6 3.54 -10.30 -0.14
C PRO A 6 3.67 -9.74 -1.58
N ARG A 7 4.75 -10.12 -2.27
CA ARG A 7 4.95 -9.80 -3.70
C ARG A 7 4.07 -10.69 -4.57
N ALA A 8 3.90 -10.30 -5.84
CA ALA A 8 3.11 -11.02 -6.83
C ALA A 8 1.69 -11.34 -6.32
N SER A 9 1.12 -10.45 -5.51
CA SER A 9 -0.18 -10.67 -4.89
C SER A 9 -0.88 -9.37 -4.56
N VAL A 10 -2.19 -9.49 -4.32
CA VAL A 10 -3.04 -8.39 -3.86
C VAL A 10 -3.10 -8.40 -2.33
N SER A 11 -2.85 -7.25 -1.72
CA SER A 11 -3.09 -6.99 -0.31
C SER A 11 -4.13 -5.88 -0.15
N GLU A 12 -4.91 -5.94 0.92
CA GLU A 12 -5.87 -4.89 1.25
C GLU A 12 -5.47 -4.21 2.55
N LEU A 13 -5.43 -2.87 2.55
CA LEU A 13 -5.34 -2.05 3.75
C LEU A 13 -6.71 -1.44 4.01
N VAL A 14 -7.35 -1.85 5.10
CA VAL A 14 -8.65 -1.32 5.51
C VAL A 14 -8.45 -0.20 6.52
N GLU A 15 -8.85 1.01 6.15
CA GLU A 15 -8.87 2.19 7.02
C GLU A 15 -10.34 2.54 7.36
N LYS A 16 -10.82 2.05 8.49
CA LYS A 16 -12.24 2.20 8.89
C LYS A 16 -12.61 3.64 9.27
N HIS A 17 -11.63 4.38 9.78
CA HIS A 17 -11.83 5.73 10.28
C HIS A 17 -10.73 6.64 9.73
N PRO A 18 -11.07 7.87 9.28
CA PRO A 18 -10.06 8.84 8.89
C PRO A 18 -9.02 9.06 9.99
N GLY A 19 -7.76 9.17 9.60
CA GLY A 19 -6.66 9.40 10.54
C GLY A 19 -6.23 8.16 11.31
N SER A 20 -6.57 6.95 10.83
CA SER A 20 -6.04 5.69 11.40
C SER A 20 -4.62 5.37 10.93
N GLY A 21 -4.07 6.21 10.05
CA GLY A 21 -2.65 6.19 9.71
C GLY A 21 -2.32 5.62 8.32
N GLY A 22 -3.25 5.57 7.37
CA GLY A 22 -2.94 5.10 6.01
C GLY A 22 -1.90 5.95 5.30
N GLN A 23 -1.85 7.28 5.55
CA GLN A 23 -0.77 8.15 5.05
C GLN A 23 0.59 7.72 5.62
N LEU A 24 0.64 7.38 6.91
CA LEU A 24 1.88 6.91 7.53
C LEU A 24 2.29 5.52 7.01
N PHE A 25 1.34 4.64 6.71
CA PHE A 25 1.60 3.37 6.04
C PHE A 25 2.22 3.60 4.64
N LEU A 26 1.66 4.52 3.86
CA LEU A 26 2.18 4.86 2.53
C LEU A 26 3.63 5.38 2.62
N VAL A 27 3.93 6.26 3.57
CA VAL A 27 5.32 6.73 3.78
C VAL A 27 6.24 5.57 4.16
N ALA A 28 5.83 4.70 5.07
CA ALA A 28 6.63 3.53 5.44
C ALA A 28 6.85 2.56 4.26
N LEU A 29 5.87 2.43 3.36
CA LEU A 29 6.00 1.66 2.12
C LEU A 29 6.98 2.32 1.15
N LEU A 30 6.89 3.64 0.96
CA LEU A 30 7.82 4.41 0.14
C LEU A 30 9.25 4.28 0.64
N GLU A 31 9.48 4.43 1.96
CA GLU A 31 10.80 4.22 2.57
C GLU A 31 11.32 2.80 2.32
N ALA A 32 10.47 1.78 2.49
CA ALA A 32 10.86 0.41 2.27
C ALA A 32 11.28 0.14 0.82
N VAL A 33 10.54 0.68 -0.16
CA VAL A 33 10.82 0.53 -1.59
C VAL A 33 11.99 1.40 -2.06
N TRP A 34 12.12 2.60 -1.51
CA TRP A 34 13.22 3.53 -1.81
C TRP A 34 14.58 2.92 -1.47
N ARG A 35 14.71 2.24 -0.33
CA ARG A 35 15.94 1.51 0.04
C ARG A 35 16.30 0.36 -0.91
N LEU A 36 15.33 -0.12 -1.69
CA LEU A 36 15.55 -1.14 -2.72
C LEU A 36 15.86 -0.53 -4.09
N HIS A 37 15.96 0.80 -4.19
CA HIS A 37 16.13 1.54 -5.45
C HIS A 37 15.07 1.19 -6.50
N ARG A 38 13.83 0.91 -6.07
CA ARG A 38 12.71 0.65 -6.96
C ARG A 38 11.66 1.76 -6.86
N PHE A 39 10.70 1.73 -7.78
CA PHE A 39 9.63 2.70 -7.88
C PHE A 39 8.32 2.18 -7.24
N VAL A 40 7.53 3.11 -6.72
CA VAL A 40 6.14 2.90 -6.30
C VAL A 40 5.24 3.70 -7.22
N ALA A 41 4.15 3.10 -7.66
CA ALA A 41 3.04 3.84 -8.23
C ALA A 41 1.95 4.04 -7.17
N LEU A 42 1.43 5.26 -7.06
CA LEU A 42 0.26 5.59 -6.25
C LEU A 42 -0.83 6.09 -7.19
N VAL A 43 -1.94 5.36 -7.23
CA VAL A 43 -3.18 5.82 -7.87
C VAL A 43 -4.10 6.29 -6.78
N ASP A 44 -4.24 7.60 -6.66
CA ASP A 44 -4.99 8.26 -5.61
C ASP A 44 -6.35 8.71 -6.14
N ALA A 45 -7.41 7.92 -5.90
CA ALA A 45 -8.69 8.15 -6.54
C ALA A 45 -9.36 9.47 -6.11
N MET A 46 -9.08 9.94 -4.90
CA MET A 46 -9.76 11.08 -4.27
C MET A 46 -8.82 12.26 -3.99
N ASP A 47 -7.58 12.22 -4.49
CA ASP A 47 -6.58 13.26 -4.32
C ASP A 47 -6.28 13.56 -2.83
N GLY A 48 -6.30 12.51 -2.00
CA GLY A 48 -6.08 12.58 -0.55
C GLY A 48 -4.60 12.50 -0.13
N PHE A 49 -3.70 12.17 -1.05
CA PHE A 49 -2.27 12.12 -0.76
C PHE A 49 -1.67 13.52 -0.59
N ASP A 50 -1.07 13.76 0.57
CA ASP A 50 -0.32 14.99 0.84
C ASP A 50 1.19 14.78 0.64
N PRO A 51 1.79 15.18 -0.50
CA PRO A 51 3.23 15.08 -0.73
C PRO A 51 4.05 15.93 0.23
N GLY A 52 3.49 16.97 0.84
CA GLY A 52 4.18 17.82 1.83
C GLY A 52 4.49 17.08 3.13
N THR A 53 3.86 15.93 3.37
CA THR A 53 4.16 15.06 4.51
C THR A 53 5.28 14.05 4.25
N VAL A 54 5.83 14.02 3.03
CA VAL A 54 6.81 13.02 2.58
C VAL A 54 8.15 13.67 2.30
N GLU A 55 9.23 13.01 2.71
CA GLU A 55 10.60 13.48 2.42
C GLU A 55 10.83 13.57 0.90
N PRO A 56 11.42 14.68 0.38
CA PRO A 56 11.60 14.88 -1.05
C PRO A 56 12.38 13.78 -1.77
N CYS A 57 13.28 13.08 -1.07
CA CYS A 57 14.04 11.97 -1.64
C CYS A 57 13.16 10.75 -1.98
N LEU A 58 12.10 10.51 -1.20
CA LEU A 58 11.16 9.41 -1.43
C LEU A 58 10.24 9.70 -2.62
N LEU A 59 9.84 10.96 -2.79
CA LEU A 59 8.99 11.39 -3.90
C LEU A 59 9.64 11.17 -5.28
N ARG A 60 10.98 11.14 -5.35
CA ARG A 60 11.71 10.85 -6.60
C ARG A 60 11.46 9.43 -7.13
N HIS A 61 11.03 8.51 -6.27
CA HIS A 61 10.71 7.12 -6.63
C HIS A 61 9.20 6.86 -6.71
N LEU A 62 8.38 7.92 -6.69
CA LEU A 62 6.93 7.84 -6.73
C LEU A 62 6.39 8.30 -8.09
N LEU A 63 5.66 7.41 -8.77
CA LEU A 63 4.72 7.80 -9.81
C LEU A 63 3.35 8.05 -9.16
N TRP A 64 2.92 9.31 -9.13
CA TRP A 64 1.63 9.68 -8.55
C TRP A 64 0.61 9.99 -9.65
N VAL A 65 -0.42 9.15 -9.74
CA VAL A 65 -1.61 9.38 -10.56
C VAL A 65 -2.67 10.01 -9.69
N ARG A 66 -2.88 11.32 -9.88
CA ARG A 66 -3.95 12.07 -9.23
C ARG A 66 -5.27 11.75 -9.90
N GLY A 67 -6.18 11.19 -9.13
CA GLY A 67 -7.48 10.74 -9.59
C GLY A 67 -8.55 11.82 -9.50
N ASN A 68 -9.64 11.56 -10.21
CA ASN A 68 -10.88 12.32 -10.21
C ASN A 68 -12.08 11.39 -9.99
N GLY A 69 -11.88 10.33 -9.20
CA GLY A 69 -12.87 9.33 -8.87
C GLY A 69 -12.42 7.88 -9.11
N VAL A 70 -13.29 6.94 -8.71
CA VAL A 70 -13.01 5.51 -8.70
C VAL A 70 -12.75 4.95 -10.11
N VAL A 71 -13.56 5.31 -11.10
CA VAL A 71 -13.46 4.69 -12.44
C VAL A 71 -12.11 4.98 -13.11
N PRO A 72 -11.64 6.25 -13.19
CA PRO A 72 -10.33 6.55 -13.76
C PRO A 72 -9.17 5.94 -12.96
N ALA A 73 -9.31 5.87 -11.62
CA ALA A 73 -8.32 5.20 -10.78
C ALA A 73 -8.20 3.70 -11.10
N MET A 74 -9.32 3.00 -11.28
CA MET A 74 -9.31 1.58 -11.66
C MET A 74 -8.68 1.36 -13.05
N GLN A 75 -8.90 2.28 -13.99
CA GLN A 75 -8.29 2.23 -15.33
C GLN A 75 -6.77 2.44 -15.27
N ALA A 76 -6.32 3.45 -14.51
CA ALA A 76 -4.91 3.69 -14.29
C ALA A 76 -4.23 2.47 -13.62
N ALA A 77 -4.88 1.85 -12.64
CA ALA A 77 -4.40 0.63 -12.02
C ALA A 77 -4.30 -0.55 -13.01
N ASP A 78 -5.28 -0.76 -13.91
CA ASP A 78 -5.19 -1.83 -14.93
C ASP A 78 -4.04 -1.60 -15.92
N LEU A 79 -3.71 -0.35 -16.24
CA LEU A 79 -2.54 -0.03 -17.05
C LEU A 79 -1.24 -0.28 -16.29
N LEU A 80 -1.13 0.22 -15.05
CA LEU A 80 0.09 0.16 -14.25
C LEU A 80 0.40 -1.25 -13.73
N THR A 81 -0.61 -2.08 -13.48
CA THR A 81 -0.39 -3.50 -13.10
C THR A 81 0.29 -4.31 -14.21
N ARG A 82 0.16 -3.88 -15.46
CA ARG A 82 0.83 -4.50 -16.62
C ARG A 82 2.23 -3.97 -16.83
N ASP A 83 2.56 -2.84 -16.21
CA ASP A 83 3.91 -2.28 -16.20
C ASP A 83 4.75 -3.00 -15.13
N ASN A 84 5.72 -3.79 -15.56
CA ASN A 84 6.56 -4.59 -14.66
C ASN A 84 7.71 -3.78 -14.01
N ASN A 85 7.72 -2.45 -14.16
CA ASN A 85 8.79 -1.61 -13.60
C ASN A 85 8.59 -1.24 -12.13
N MET A 86 7.36 -1.34 -11.60
CA MET A 86 7.04 -0.92 -10.24
C MET A 86 7.25 -2.05 -9.23
N ALA A 87 7.82 -1.74 -8.06
CA ALA A 87 7.90 -2.68 -6.94
C ALA A 87 6.56 -2.83 -6.23
N ALA A 88 5.82 -1.73 -6.14
CA ALA A 88 4.51 -1.71 -5.55
C ALA A 88 3.61 -0.75 -6.33
N LEU A 89 2.33 -1.11 -6.37
CA LEU A 89 1.25 -0.22 -6.78
C LEU A 89 0.31 -0.09 -5.60
N VAL A 90 0.03 1.15 -5.19
CA VAL A 90 -0.99 1.48 -4.21
C VAL A 90 -2.18 2.05 -4.97
N LEU A 91 -3.32 1.37 -4.90
CA LEU A 91 -4.60 1.88 -5.36
C LEU A 91 -5.36 2.39 -4.14
N ASP A 92 -5.43 3.70 -3.99
CA ASP A 92 -6.08 4.35 -2.86
C ASP A 92 -7.52 4.72 -3.18
N LEU A 93 -8.45 4.07 -2.48
CA LEU A 93 -9.90 4.26 -2.60
C LEU A 93 -10.52 4.65 -1.25
N ARG A 94 -9.71 4.99 -0.24
CA ARG A 94 -10.17 5.06 1.16
C ARG A 94 -11.24 6.13 1.41
N ASP A 95 -11.17 7.25 0.68
CA ASP A 95 -12.09 8.37 0.81
C ASP A 95 -13.17 8.38 -0.29
N ALA A 96 -13.22 7.32 -1.12
CA ALA A 96 -14.17 7.24 -2.20
C ALA A 96 -15.61 7.04 -1.68
N PRO A 97 -16.63 7.67 -2.30
CA PRO A 97 -18.01 7.46 -1.90
C PRO A 97 -18.40 5.98 -2.01
N GLU A 98 -19.02 5.46 -0.95
CA GLU A 98 -19.50 4.08 -0.85
C GLU A 98 -20.36 3.66 -2.06
N ARG A 99 -21.15 4.58 -2.63
CA ARG A 99 -21.94 4.34 -3.85
C ARG A 99 -21.08 3.97 -5.07
N ASP A 100 -19.88 4.54 -5.18
CA ASP A 100 -18.98 4.32 -6.30
C ASP A 100 -18.15 3.05 -6.07
N LEU A 101 -17.77 2.78 -4.82
CA LEU A 101 -17.12 1.53 -4.41
C LEU A 101 -18.00 0.31 -4.67
N ARG A 102 -19.29 0.38 -4.34
CA ARG A 102 -20.25 -0.72 -4.58
C ARG A 102 -20.46 -1.05 -6.06
N ARG A 103 -20.10 -0.15 -6.97
CA ARG A 103 -20.18 -0.39 -8.42
C ARG A 103 -19.00 -1.17 -8.96
N ILE A 104 -17.93 -1.36 -8.17
CA ILE A 104 -16.77 -2.15 -8.58
C ILE A 104 -17.15 -3.64 -8.57
N PRO A 105 -17.17 -4.33 -9.73
CA PRO A 105 -17.47 -5.75 -9.76
C PRO A 105 -16.37 -6.57 -9.08
N ALA A 106 -16.75 -7.59 -8.30
CA ALA A 106 -15.78 -8.46 -7.62
C ALA A 106 -14.79 -9.15 -8.58
N THR A 107 -15.19 -9.37 -9.84
CA THR A 107 -14.35 -9.95 -10.89
C THR A 107 -13.10 -9.11 -11.21
N VAL A 108 -13.15 -7.79 -10.95
CA VAL A 108 -12.00 -6.90 -11.18
C VAL A 108 -10.85 -7.25 -10.23
N TRP A 109 -11.15 -7.60 -8.97
CA TRP A 109 -10.12 -7.97 -8.00
C TRP A 109 -9.37 -9.25 -8.39
N PHE A 110 -10.08 -10.24 -8.93
CA PHE A 110 -9.46 -11.47 -9.43
C PHE A 110 -8.67 -11.24 -10.73
N ARG A 111 -9.10 -10.29 -11.57
CA ARG A 111 -8.32 -9.87 -12.73
C ARG A 111 -7.00 -9.23 -12.32
N PHE A 112 -7.01 -8.29 -11.38
CA PHE A 112 -5.77 -7.72 -10.86
C PHE A 112 -4.87 -8.77 -10.21
N GLN A 113 -5.44 -9.70 -9.44
CA GLN A 113 -4.68 -10.81 -8.88
C GLN A 113 -3.94 -11.58 -9.97
N ARG A 114 -4.63 -12.01 -11.04
CA ARG A 114 -4.02 -12.77 -12.13
C ARG A 114 -2.90 -12.00 -12.84
N VAL A 115 -3.08 -10.70 -13.06
CA VAL A 115 -2.05 -9.87 -13.69
C VAL A 115 -0.84 -9.72 -12.77
N VAL A 116 -1.07 -9.42 -11.49
CA VAL A 116 0.01 -9.19 -10.52
C VAL A 116 0.77 -10.48 -10.22
N GLU A 117 0.12 -11.64 -10.22
CA GLU A 117 0.75 -12.97 -10.05
C GLU A 117 1.78 -13.29 -11.14
N THR A 118 1.69 -12.69 -12.33
CA THR A 118 2.70 -12.85 -13.39
C THR A 118 3.83 -11.83 -13.31
N THR A 119 3.84 -10.97 -12.29
CA THR A 119 4.84 -9.91 -12.06
C THR A 119 5.52 -10.10 -10.71
N GLU A 120 6.51 -9.26 -10.39
CA GLU A 120 7.06 -9.21 -9.04
C GLU A 120 6.54 -8.03 -8.19
N MET A 121 5.46 -7.38 -8.63
CA MET A 121 4.84 -6.22 -7.99
C MET A 121 4.01 -6.64 -6.76
N ALA A 122 4.00 -5.83 -5.71
CA ALA A 122 2.99 -5.91 -4.66
C ALA A 122 1.85 -4.92 -4.97
N LEU A 123 0.62 -5.40 -5.16
CA LEU A 123 -0.55 -4.53 -5.27
C LEU A 123 -1.18 -4.35 -3.88
N VAL A 124 -1.27 -3.12 -3.42
CA VAL A 124 -1.98 -2.75 -2.19
C VAL A 124 -3.19 -1.92 -2.56
N VAL A 125 -4.37 -2.36 -2.14
CA VAL A 125 -5.60 -1.59 -2.30
C VAL A 125 -5.99 -1.03 -0.93
N VAL A 126 -6.12 0.29 -0.82
CA VAL A 126 -6.55 0.96 0.42
C VAL A 126 -8.05 1.23 0.33
N THR A 127 -8.82 0.74 1.30
CA THR A 127 -10.29 0.77 1.26
C THR A 127 -10.88 1.21 2.61
N PRO A 128 -12.08 1.81 2.65
CA PRO A 128 -12.73 2.18 3.91
C PRO A 128 -13.29 0.97 4.68
N HIS A 129 -13.58 -0.11 3.96
CA HIS A 129 -14.06 -1.38 4.51
C HIS A 129 -13.55 -2.53 3.66
N SER A 130 -13.50 -3.74 4.24
CA SER A 130 -13.09 -4.95 3.54
C SER A 130 -13.96 -5.23 2.30
N MET A 131 -13.40 -5.14 1.10
CA MET A 131 -14.11 -5.36 -0.16
C MET A 131 -13.27 -6.04 -1.26
N VAL A 132 -11.96 -6.20 -1.06
CA VAL A 132 -11.09 -6.86 -2.05
C VAL A 132 -11.09 -8.37 -1.81
N SER A 133 -11.88 -9.08 -2.62
CA SER A 133 -12.08 -10.54 -2.48
C SER A 133 -10.84 -11.38 -2.77
N SER A 134 -9.92 -10.88 -3.60
CA SER A 134 -8.67 -11.57 -3.95
C SER A 134 -7.50 -11.24 -3.02
N ALA A 135 -7.72 -10.45 -1.95
CA ALA A 135 -6.65 -10.05 -1.04
C ALA A 135 -6.08 -11.27 -0.30
N ARG A 136 -4.80 -11.56 -0.55
CA ARG A 136 -4.03 -12.60 0.15
C ARG A 136 -3.85 -12.26 1.63
N VAL A 137 -3.60 -10.98 1.87
CA VAL A 137 -3.39 -10.39 3.18
C VAL A 137 -4.30 -9.17 3.32
N ARG A 138 -4.95 -9.05 4.46
CA ARG A 138 -5.68 -7.85 4.87
C ARG A 138 -5.04 -7.26 6.13
N LEU A 139 -4.67 -5.99 6.05
CA LEU A 139 -4.19 -5.17 7.16
C LEU A 139 -5.33 -4.27 7.58
N GLN A 140 -5.63 -4.19 8.87
CA GLN A 140 -6.65 -3.28 9.38
C GLN A 140 -6.03 -2.23 10.29
N LEU A 141 -6.31 -0.96 10.00
CA LEU A 141 -6.03 0.17 10.87
C LEU A 141 -7.30 0.51 11.64
N ASN A 142 -7.41 -0.03 12.85
CA ASN A 142 -8.67 -0.05 13.61
C ASN A 142 -8.90 1.19 14.48
N HIS A 143 -7.84 1.95 14.77
CA HIS A 143 -7.89 3.03 15.74
C HIS A 143 -7.36 4.32 15.11
N PRO A 144 -8.17 5.39 15.09
CA PRO A 144 -7.66 6.73 14.82
C PRO A 144 -6.50 7.04 15.76
N LEU A 145 -5.49 7.71 15.24
CA LEU A 145 -4.42 8.21 16.08
C LEU A 145 -4.99 9.29 17.02
N PRO A 146 -4.70 9.23 18.33
CA PRO A 146 -5.18 10.24 19.26
C PRO A 146 -4.58 11.60 18.89
N LEU A 147 -5.27 12.70 19.21
CA LEU A 147 -4.77 14.06 18.89
C LEU A 147 -3.36 14.31 19.47
N ALA A 148 -3.05 13.78 20.65
CA ALA A 148 -1.72 13.86 21.26
C ALA A 148 -0.61 13.10 20.48
N ALA A 149 -0.98 12.25 19.51
CA ALA A 149 -0.01 11.61 18.63
C ALA A 149 0.56 12.60 17.61
N PHE A 150 -0.17 13.67 17.25
CA PHE A 150 0.26 14.65 16.26
C PHE A 150 1.43 15.53 16.74
N ASP A 151 1.65 15.60 18.06
CA ASP A 151 2.82 16.27 18.67
C ASP A 151 4.11 15.44 18.53
N ARG A 152 4.00 14.17 18.12
CA ARG A 152 5.15 13.26 17.99
C ARG A 152 5.73 13.34 16.57
N PRO A 153 7.05 13.16 16.40
CA PRO A 153 7.64 13.00 15.09
C PRO A 153 6.98 11.85 14.31
N ARG A 154 6.64 12.08 13.04
CA ARG A 154 5.93 11.09 12.19
C ARG A 154 6.62 9.73 12.13
N ARG A 155 7.96 9.68 12.08
CA ARG A 155 8.74 8.44 12.13
C ARG A 155 8.41 7.56 13.35
N ASN A 156 8.12 8.18 14.50
CA ASN A 156 7.75 7.46 15.71
C ASN A 156 6.34 6.89 15.59
N LEU A 157 5.43 7.60 14.93
CA LEU A 157 4.08 7.08 14.66
C LEU A 157 4.12 5.91 13.68
N GLN A 158 4.94 6.01 12.62
CA GLN A 158 5.14 4.94 11.65
C GLN A 158 5.68 3.67 12.29
N ALA A 159 6.69 3.79 13.17
CA ALA A 159 7.26 2.65 13.89
C ALA A 159 6.25 1.94 14.79
N ASN A 160 5.24 2.67 15.28
CA ASN A 160 4.19 2.17 16.17
C ASN A 160 2.90 1.77 15.45
N LEU A 161 2.83 1.91 14.11
CA LEU A 161 1.71 1.37 13.34
C LEU A 161 1.67 -0.14 13.50
N THR A 162 0.63 -0.59 14.19
CA THR A 162 0.40 -2.01 14.46
C THR A 162 -0.88 -2.43 13.75
N PRO A 163 -0.85 -2.64 12.41
CA PRO A 163 -2.02 -3.11 11.69
C PRO A 163 -2.38 -4.52 12.15
N VAL A 164 -3.68 -4.79 12.29
CA VAL A 164 -4.15 -6.15 12.55
C VAL A 164 -4.10 -6.94 11.25
N LEU A 165 -3.34 -8.03 11.26
CA LEU A 165 -3.10 -8.87 10.09
C LEU A 165 -4.12 -10.02 10.03
N HIS A 166 -4.94 -10.05 8.99
CA HIS A 166 -5.80 -11.17 8.64
C HIS A 166 -5.26 -11.83 7.37
N ARG A 167 -4.99 -13.14 7.42
CA ARG A 167 -4.53 -13.91 6.24
C ARG A 167 -5.69 -14.71 5.68
N HIS A 168 -5.86 -14.70 4.36
CA HIS A 168 -6.87 -15.55 3.73
C HIS A 168 -6.38 -17.01 3.71
N PRO A 169 -7.18 -18.00 4.15
CA PRO A 169 -6.76 -19.41 4.24
C PRO A 169 -6.32 -20.03 2.91
N ALA A 170 -6.90 -19.57 1.79
CA ALA A 170 -6.72 -20.19 0.47
C ALA A 170 -5.39 -19.86 -0.26
N ALA A 171 -4.52 -19.01 0.30
CA ALA A 171 -3.29 -18.57 -0.37
C ALA A 171 -2.00 -19.28 0.09
N ALA A 172 -2.14 -20.44 0.75
CA ALA A 172 -1.03 -21.21 1.32
C ALA A 172 -0.24 -22.06 0.30
N ALA A 173 -0.65 -22.13 -0.97
CA ALA A 173 -0.02 -23.01 -1.98
C ALA A 173 1.05 -22.32 -2.86
N GLY A 174 1.32 -21.01 -2.69
CA GLY A 174 2.34 -20.29 -3.44
C GLY A 174 3.47 -19.81 -2.55
N GLU A 175 4.70 -20.26 -2.84
CA GLU A 175 5.96 -19.84 -2.21
C GLU A 175 5.95 -18.34 -1.87
N VAL A 176 6.17 -18.01 -0.60
CA VAL A 176 6.11 -16.63 -0.09
C VAL A 176 7.40 -15.89 -0.48
N ARG A 177 7.39 -15.25 -1.65
CA ARG A 177 8.39 -14.21 -1.97
C ARG A 177 8.04 -12.92 -1.23
N SER A 178 8.42 -12.82 0.04
CA SER A 178 8.28 -11.60 0.84
C SER A 178 9.39 -10.60 0.50
N MET A 179 9.05 -9.31 0.43
CA MET A 179 10.03 -8.24 0.34
C MET A 179 10.62 -8.00 1.74
N LYS A 180 11.69 -8.74 2.07
CA LYS A 180 12.41 -8.57 3.34
C LYS A 180 13.17 -7.24 3.34
N CYS A 181 12.95 -6.48 4.40
CA CYS A 181 13.76 -5.33 4.74
C CYS A 181 15.06 -5.83 5.41
N GLU A 182 16.03 -6.29 4.64
CA GLU A 182 17.34 -6.65 5.20
C GLU A 182 18.14 -5.38 5.49
N GLY A 183 18.20 -5.02 6.77
CA GLY A 183 19.10 -3.99 7.27
C GLY A 183 20.54 -4.52 7.20
N ARG A 184 21.30 -4.09 6.20
CA ARG A 184 22.73 -4.32 6.15
C ARG A 184 23.40 -3.29 7.07
N SER A 185 23.71 -3.68 8.31
CA SER A 185 24.61 -2.90 9.17
C SER A 185 25.99 -2.91 8.52
N ARG A 186 26.44 -1.76 8.00
CA ARG A 186 27.88 -1.54 7.81
C ARG A 186 28.43 -1.04 9.14
N ASN A 187 29.07 -1.97 9.84
CA ASN A 187 30.09 -1.67 10.83
C ASN A 187 31.41 -1.52 10.07
N GLU A 188 32.11 -0.42 10.30
CA GLU A 188 33.56 -0.17 10.11
C GLU A 188 33.73 1.33 10.45
N ALA A 189 34.07 1.75 11.68
CA ALA A 189 35.23 1.45 12.51
C ALA A 189 36.56 1.88 11.86
N THR A 190 37.00 3.07 12.29
CA THR A 190 38.40 3.44 12.60
C THR A 190 39.46 3.34 11.50
N GLY A 191 39.94 4.52 11.09
CA GLY A 191 41.20 4.76 10.38
C GLY A 191 41.46 6.26 10.32
#